data_AF-A0A7J6TM71-F1
#
_entry.id   AF-A0A7J6TM71-F1
#
_cell.length_a   1.000
_cell.length_b   1.000
_cell.length_c   1.000
_cell.angle_alpha   90.00
_cell.angle_beta   90.00
_cell.angle_gamma   90.00
#
_symmetry.space_group_name_H-M   'P 1'
#
loop_
_entity.id
_entity.type
_entity.pdbx_description
1 polymer ?
#
loop_
_entity_poly.entity_id
_entity_poly.type
_entity_poly.pdbx_seq_one_letter_code
_entity_poly.pdbx_strand_id
1 'polypeptide(L)'
;NNTLYRSYIPLDVGHPVTVSIPARKVRGRLIADIHKEFNHAGVPKIREELSKHYYWPGMDRDIGTYISTCEICLQVKPNTSKSYKHTGSLTKSLTKPIERLYFDVTHPHSLL
;
A
#
# COMPACT_ATOMS: atom_id res chain seq x y z
N ASN A 1 -0.52 -29.03 -21.97
CA ASN A 1 0.18 -27.90 -21.32
C ASN A 1 -0.04 -26.63 -22.11
N ASN A 2 -1.05 -25.83 -21.76
CA ASN A 2 -1.50 -24.63 -22.50
C ASN A 2 -1.04 -23.33 -21.81
N THR A 3 0.25 -23.26 -21.47
CA THR A 3 0.83 -22.10 -20.78
C THR A 3 1.25 -21.07 -21.82
N LEU A 4 0.75 -19.85 -21.68
CA LEU A 4 1.13 -18.73 -22.55
C LEU A 4 2.33 -18.01 -21.97
N TYR A 5 3.12 -17.40 -22.84
CA TYR A 5 4.32 -16.64 -22.47
C TYR A 5 4.30 -15.27 -23.14
N ARG A 6 4.95 -14.29 -22.50
CA ARG A 6 5.23 -12.97 -23.07
C ARG A 6 6.73 -12.79 -23.14
N SER A 7 7.24 -12.49 -24.33
CA SER A 7 8.63 -12.06 -24.53
C SER A 7 8.67 -10.56 -24.82
N TYR A 8 9.62 -9.85 -24.22
CA TYR A 8 9.89 -8.43 -24.48
C TYR A 8 11.36 -8.12 -24.20
N ILE A 9 11.88 -7.02 -24.74
CA ILE A 9 13.27 -6.58 -24.50
C ILE A 9 13.22 -5.33 -23.60
N PRO A 10 13.65 -5.42 -22.33
CA PRO A 10 13.78 -4.25 -21.47
C PRO A 10 14.88 -3.31 -21.97
N LEU A 11 14.66 -2.00 -21.83
CA LEU A 11 15.60 -0.96 -22.31
C LEU A 11 16.95 -0.98 -21.55
N ASP A 12 16.92 -1.39 -20.29
CA ASP A 12 18.05 -1.47 -19.38
C ASP A 12 18.87 -2.77 -19.52
N VAL A 13 18.23 -3.84 -20.01
CA VAL A 13 18.83 -5.18 -20.06
C VAL A 13 19.42 -5.49 -21.44
N GLY A 14 18.80 -5.01 -22.52
CA GLY A 14 19.30 -5.19 -23.88
C GLY A 14 19.18 -6.61 -24.44
N HIS A 15 18.55 -7.55 -23.73
CA HIS A 15 18.25 -8.90 -24.21
C HIS A 15 16.80 -9.32 -23.92
N PRO A 16 16.23 -10.27 -24.69
CA PRO A 16 14.85 -10.72 -24.48
C PRO A 16 14.65 -11.35 -23.11
N VAL A 17 13.59 -10.93 -22.43
CA VAL A 17 13.09 -11.51 -21.19
C VAL A 17 11.75 -12.17 -21.48
N THR A 18 11.59 -13.41 -21.01
CA THR A 18 10.35 -14.17 -21.15
C THR A 18 9.71 -14.41 -19.79
N VAL A 19 8.45 -14.01 -19.64
CA VAL A 19 7.65 -14.23 -18.44
C VAL A 19 6.41 -15.06 -18.78
N SER A 20 5.94 -15.84 -17.82
CA SER A 20 4.75 -16.68 -18.04
C SER A 20 3.46 -15.88 -17.84
N ILE A 21 2.43 -16.21 -18.61
CA ILE A 21 1.09 -15.63 -18.48
C ILE A 21 0.20 -16.67 -17.80
N PRO A 22 0.00 -16.58 -16.48
CA PRO A 22 -0.78 -17.57 -15.75
C PRO A 22 -2.27 -17.49 -16.15
N ALA A 23 -2.89 -18.67 -16.20
CA ALA A 23 -4.33 -18.79 -16.40
C ALA A 23 -5.09 -18.07 -15.28
N ARG A 24 -6.24 -17.46 -15.60
CA ARG A 24 -7.03 -16.65 -14.66
C ARG A 24 -7.29 -17.34 -13.32
N LYS A 25 -7.60 -18.64 -13.36
CA LYS A 25 -7.85 -19.48 -12.17
C LYS A 25 -6.68 -19.59 -11.18
N VAL A 26 -5.44 -19.38 -11.64
CA VAL A 26 -4.23 -19.51 -10.80
C VAL A 26 -3.80 -18.16 -10.21
N ARG A 27 -4.19 -17.04 -10.83
CA ARG A 27 -3.73 -15.69 -10.44
C ARG A 27 -4.06 -15.36 -8.98
N GLY A 28 -5.27 -15.68 -8.53
CA GLY A 28 -5.68 -15.43 -7.14
C GLY A 28 -4.79 -16.15 -6.13
N ARG A 29 -4.40 -17.39 -6.40
CA ARG A 29 -3.47 -18.15 -5.54
C ARG A 29 -2.08 -17.52 -5.54
N LEU A 30 -1.54 -17.17 -6.71
CA LEU A 30 -0.23 -16.50 -6.78
C LEU A 30 -0.19 -15.20 -5.99
N ILE A 31 -1.25 -14.39 -6.09
CA ILE A 31 -1.36 -13.15 -5.31
C ILE A 31 -1.44 -13.47 -3.81
N ALA A 32 -2.24 -14.47 -3.42
CA ALA A 32 -2.40 -14.88 -2.03
C ALA A 32 -1.07 -15.33 -1.39
N ASP A 33 -0.30 -16.15 -2.10
CA ASP A 33 0.95 -16.71 -1.63
C ASP A 33 1.97 -15.59 -1.36
N ILE A 34 2.18 -14.69 -2.34
CA ILE A 34 3.09 -13.54 -2.20
C ILE A 34 2.58 -12.56 -1.13
N HIS A 35 1.27 -12.31 -1.07
CA HIS A 35 0.70 -11.42 -0.05
C HIS A 35 0.99 -11.93 1.37
N LYS A 36 0.88 -13.23 1.59
CA LYS A 36 1.17 -13.86 2.88
C LYS A 36 2.67 -13.91 3.19
N GLU A 37 3.49 -14.27 2.20
CA GLU A 37 4.94 -14.35 2.33
C GLU A 37 5.57 -13.00 2.71
N PHE A 38 5.07 -11.91 2.12
CA PHE A 38 5.57 -10.55 2.38
C PHE A 38 4.78 -9.82 3.48
N ASN A 39 4.27 -10.53 4.49
CA ASN A 39 3.59 -9.94 5.66
C ASN A 39 2.47 -8.95 5.30
N HIS A 40 1.53 -9.39 4.45
CA HIS A 40 0.40 -8.57 4.00
C HIS A 40 0.81 -7.30 3.24
N ALA A 41 1.90 -7.38 2.47
CA ALA A 41 2.38 -6.24 1.69
C ALA A 41 1.32 -5.67 0.73
N GLY A 42 1.42 -4.36 0.49
CA GLY A 42 0.55 -3.63 -0.41
C GLY A 42 0.81 -3.92 -1.89
N VAL A 43 -0.05 -3.36 -2.75
CA VAL A 43 -0.03 -3.55 -4.21
C VAL A 43 1.37 -3.37 -4.84
N PRO A 44 2.15 -2.31 -4.54
CA PRO A 44 3.42 -2.08 -5.22
C PRO A 44 4.43 -3.21 -5.01
N LYS A 45 4.50 -3.74 -3.78
CA LYS A 45 5.46 -4.78 -3.43
C LYS A 45 5.09 -6.12 -4.05
N ILE A 46 3.80 -6.47 -4.03
CA ILE A 46 3.31 -7.70 -4.67
C ILE A 46 3.51 -7.62 -6.19
N ARG A 47 3.21 -6.46 -6.81
CA ARG A 47 3.44 -6.24 -8.24
C ARG A 47 4.90 -6.43 -8.60
N GLU A 48 5.82 -5.83 -7.84
CA GLU A 48 7.26 -5.97 -8.05
C GLU A 48 7.69 -7.44 -8.05
N GLU A 49 7.25 -8.21 -7.05
CA GLU A 49 7.66 -9.61 -6.92
C GLU A 49 7.08 -10.50 -8.02
N LEU A 50 5.78 -10.36 -8.31
CA LEU A 50 5.12 -11.13 -9.36
C LEU A 50 5.67 -10.82 -10.76
N SER A 51 6.01 -9.56 -11.02
CA SER A 51 6.49 -9.12 -12.34
C SER A 51 7.82 -9.74 -12.76
N LYS A 52 8.60 -10.29 -11.81
CA LYS A 52 9.84 -11.01 -12.11
C LYS A 52 9.62 -12.29 -12.90
N HIS A 53 8.48 -12.96 -12.70
CA HIS A 53 8.22 -14.30 -13.25
C HIS A 53 6.94 -14.37 -14.10
N TYR A 54 6.01 -13.46 -13.83
CA TYR A 54 4.66 -13.50 -14.37
C TYR A 54 4.25 -12.16 -14.97
N TYR A 55 3.33 -12.22 -15.93
CA TYR A 55 2.66 -11.03 -16.43
C TYR A 55 1.23 -11.35 -16.85
N TRP A 56 0.30 -10.42 -16.59
CA TRP A 56 -0.99 -10.42 -17.24
C TRP A 56 -1.60 -9.01 -17.32
N PRO A 57 -2.45 -8.73 -18.33
CA PRO A 57 -3.20 -7.47 -18.39
C PRO A 57 -4.10 -7.30 -17.16
N GLY A 58 -4.01 -6.14 -16.50
CA GLY A 58 -4.80 -5.83 -15.31
C GLY A 58 -4.25 -6.40 -13.99
N MET A 59 -2.98 -6.82 -13.95
CA MET A 59 -2.33 -7.36 -12.75
C MET A 59 -2.53 -6.49 -11.50
N ASP A 60 -2.31 -5.18 -11.56
CA ASP A 60 -2.49 -4.29 -10.40
C ASP A 60 -3.91 -4.26 -9.88
N ARG A 61 -4.89 -4.31 -10.80
CA ARG A 61 -6.31 -4.32 -10.44
C ARG A 61 -6.66 -5.62 -9.73
N ASP A 62 -6.18 -6.75 -10.24
CA ASP A 62 -6.41 -8.06 -9.63
C ASP A 62 -5.76 -8.12 -8.23
N ILE A 63 -4.53 -7.62 -8.09
CA ILE A 63 -3.83 -7.52 -6.79
C ILE A 63 -4.61 -6.61 -5.82
N GLY A 64 -4.98 -5.40 -6.26
CA GLY A 64 -5.72 -4.45 -5.43
C GLY A 64 -7.08 -5.00 -4.98
N THR A 65 -7.78 -5.69 -5.87
CA THR A 65 -9.05 -6.37 -5.55
C THR A 65 -8.83 -7.43 -4.46
N TYR A 66 -7.82 -8.27 -4.62
CA TYR A 66 -7.49 -9.29 -3.61
C TYR A 66 -7.17 -8.68 -2.23
N ILE A 67 -6.27 -7.69 -2.18
CA ILE A 67 -5.88 -7.04 -0.92
C ILE A 67 -7.09 -6.36 -0.25
N SER A 68 -7.99 -5.75 -1.04
CA SER A 68 -9.21 -5.13 -0.50
C SER A 68 -10.17 -6.10 0.19
N THR A 69 -10.04 -7.39 -0.11
CA THR A 69 -10.83 -8.47 0.51
C THR A 69 -10.08 -9.20 1.63
N CYS A 70 -8.83 -8.81 1.94
CA CYS A 70 -8.06 -9.47 2.99
C CYS A 70 -8.51 -8.99 4.39
N GLU A 71 -9.03 -9.93 5.19
CA GLU A 71 -9.54 -9.65 6.55
C GLU A 71 -8.49 -9.02 7.46
N ILE A 72 -7.25 -9.52 7.43
CA ILE A 72 -6.13 -9.01 8.24
C ILE A 72 -5.82 -7.55 7.86
N CYS A 73 -5.73 -7.26 6.56
CA CYS A 73 -5.52 -5.88 6.10
C CYS A 73 -6.68 -4.97 6.46
N LEU A 74 -7.92 -5.44 6.37
CA LEU A 74 -9.12 -4.68 6.72
C LEU A 74 -9.16 -4.34 8.22
N GLN A 75 -8.71 -5.23 9.09
CA GLN A 75 -8.64 -5.01 10.54
C GLN A 75 -7.54 -4.01 10.93
N VAL A 76 -6.38 -4.08 10.27
CA VAL A 76 -5.22 -3.23 10.60
C VAL A 76 -5.33 -1.83 9.99
N LYS A 77 -6.04 -1.68 8.86
CA LYS A 77 -6.13 -0.39 8.17
C LYS A 77 -6.80 0.66 9.06
N PRO A 78 -6.07 1.70 9.51
CA PRO A 78 -6.66 2.74 10.33
C PRO A 78 -7.76 3.44 9.53
N ASN A 79 -8.89 3.68 10.18
CA ASN A 79 -10.01 4.37 9.57
C ASN A 79 -9.66 5.85 9.38
N THR A 80 -8.98 6.18 8.29
CA THR A 80 -8.55 7.55 7.94
C THR A 80 -9.72 8.43 7.47
N SER A 81 -10.96 7.95 7.56
CA SER A 81 -12.17 8.75 7.31
C SER A 81 -12.38 9.87 8.33
N LYS A 82 -11.61 9.90 9.43
CA LYS A 82 -11.45 11.12 10.21
C LYS A 82 -10.58 12.11 9.43
N SER A 83 -11.19 12.77 8.44
CA SER A 83 -10.88 14.17 8.25
C SER A 83 -11.17 14.81 9.61
N TYR A 84 -10.13 15.02 10.41
CA TYR A 84 -10.14 16.18 11.27
C TYR A 84 -10.27 17.35 10.31
N LYS A 85 -11.52 17.65 9.94
CA LYS A 85 -11.89 19.03 9.65
C LYS A 85 -11.37 19.72 10.88
N HIS A 86 -10.29 20.49 10.75
CA HIS A 86 -9.95 21.46 11.75
C HIS A 86 -11.18 22.37 11.81
N THR A 87 -12.17 21.98 12.59
CA THR A 87 -13.45 22.65 12.72
C THR A 87 -13.13 23.94 13.42
N GLY A 88 -12.93 24.97 12.60
CA GLY A 88 -12.53 26.30 13.03
C GLY A 88 -11.03 26.40 13.28
N SER A 89 -10.40 27.31 12.54
CA SER A 89 -9.36 28.13 13.16
C SER A 89 -10.00 28.79 14.40
N LEU A 90 -9.81 28.21 15.58
CA LEU A 90 -10.25 28.82 16.85
C LEU A 90 -9.40 30.07 17.19
N THR A 91 -8.35 30.33 16.42
CA THR A 91 -7.62 31.58 16.48
C THR A 91 -8.32 32.61 15.60
N LYS A 92 -9.36 33.27 16.15
CA LYS A 92 -9.65 34.66 15.74
C LYS A 92 -8.30 35.40 15.70
N SER A 93 -8.07 36.18 14.64
CA SER A 93 -6.85 36.99 14.50
C SER A 93 -6.63 37.77 15.79
N LEU A 94 -5.57 37.45 16.52
CA LEU A 94 -5.24 38.12 17.77
C LEU A 94 -4.77 39.52 17.39
N THR A 95 -5.41 40.53 17.95
CA THR A 95 -5.19 41.93 17.54
C THR A 95 -4.25 42.67 18.49
N LYS A 96 -3.84 42.02 19.58
CA LYS A 96 -3.05 42.62 20.66
C LYS A 96 -1.89 41.71 21.10
N PRO A 97 -0.77 42.29 21.57
CA PRO A 97 0.33 41.51 22.15
C PRO A 97 -0.13 40.72 23.39
N ILE A 98 0.31 39.45 23.53
CA ILE A 98 0.06 38.56 24.69
C ILE A 98 -1.44 38.30 24.97
N GLU A 99 -2.29 38.28 23.93
CA GLU A 99 -3.74 38.05 24.10
C GLU A 99 -4.08 36.62 24.58
N ARG A 100 -3.24 35.63 24.24
CA ARG A 100 -3.38 34.23 24.69
C ARG A 100 -2.04 33.56 24.88
N LEU A 101 -1.94 32.77 25.94
CA LEU A 101 -0.81 31.89 26.22
C LEU A 101 -1.33 30.46 26.32
N TYR A 102 -0.73 29.55 25.54
CA TYR A 102 -0.94 28.12 25.66
C TYR A 102 0.32 27.53 26.28
N PHE A 103 0.15 26.76 27.34
CA PHE A 103 1.22 25.94 27.90
C PHE A 103 0.70 24.51 28.00
N ASP A 104 1.59 23.56 27.80
CA ASP A 104 1.32 22.14 27.97
C ASP A 104 2.24 21.60 29.06
N VAL A 105 1.74 20.63 29.82
CA VAL A 105 2.52 19.96 30.86
C VAL A 105 2.92 18.60 30.32
N THR A 106 4.20 18.43 30.04
CA THR A 106 4.75 17.10 29.74
C THR A 106 4.96 16.32 31.04
N HIS A 107 4.71 15.02 30.99
CA HIS A 107 4.71 14.09 32.12
C HIS A 107 5.94 14.24 33.05
N PRO A 108 5.81 13.92 34.36
CA PRO A 108 6.92 14.08 35.29
C PRO A 108 8.15 13.30 34.83
N HIS A 109 9.26 14.01 34.70
CA HIS A 109 10.57 13.39 34.56
C HIS A 109 10.84 12.66 35.88
N SER A 110 10.71 11.33 35.87
CA SER A 110 11.08 10.50 37.02
C SER A 110 12.53 10.77 37.38
N LEU A 111 12.74 11.57 38.43
CA LEU A 111 14.05 11.70 39.06
C LEU A 111 14.27 10.41 39.85
N LEU A 112 15.06 9.51 39.28
CA LEU A 112 15.79 8.50 40.05
C LEU A 112 16.86 9.18 40.89
#